data_AF-C9XXG9-F1
#
_entry.id   AF-C9XXG9-F1
#
_cell.length_a   1.000
_cell.length_b   1.000
_cell.length_c   1.000
_cell.angle_alpha   90.00
_cell.angle_beta   90.00
_cell.angle_gamma   90.00
#
_symmetry.space_group_name_H-M   'P 1'
#
loop_
_entity.id
_entity.type
_entity.pdbx_description
1 polymer ?
#
loop_
_entity_poly.entity_id
_entity_poly.type
_entity_poly.pdbx_seq_one_letter_code
_entity_poly.pdbx_strand_id
1 'polypeptide(L)'
;MQTLQTTSLRVVDNKLWILDQQALPQQKNWLPADNTEALVGHIHALRVRGAPLIGLSASLLLALLAEHGMTRDALGQALDVLRAARPTAVNLMNNLDRMKQALTQPDFAAALGAEALRLVQEDRELCERIARAGSELVAPGSRLLTHCNTGGLATAGVGTALGVIARAHEEGKVANVWVDETRPLLQGGRLTAWELGELAVPYQLITDSMAAS
;
A
#
# COMPACT_ATOMS: atom_id res chain seq x y z
N MET A 1 11.39 16.28 3.82
CA MET A 1 9.96 15.97 3.97
C MET A 1 9.69 15.61 5.44
N GLN A 2 8.46 15.76 5.92
CA GLN A 2 8.11 15.26 7.26
C GLN A 2 8.32 13.73 7.36
N THR A 3 8.74 13.25 8.53
CA THR A 3 8.85 11.81 8.80
C THR A 3 7.49 11.15 8.65
N LEU A 4 7.44 10.07 7.88
CA LEU A 4 6.21 9.33 7.56
C LEU A 4 6.44 7.85 7.81
N GLN A 5 5.45 7.16 8.39
CA GLN A 5 5.48 5.71 8.57
C GLN A 5 4.09 5.11 8.35
N THR A 6 4.03 4.05 7.55
CA THR A 6 2.90 3.12 7.40
C THR A 6 3.42 1.70 7.66
N THR A 7 2.58 0.68 7.49
CA THR A 7 3.00 -0.73 7.58
C THR A 7 4.07 -1.06 6.54
N SER A 8 3.98 -0.50 5.32
CA SER A 8 4.85 -0.83 4.18
C SER A 8 5.76 0.31 3.67
N LEU A 9 5.57 1.56 4.11
CA LEU A 9 6.36 2.71 3.65
C LEU A 9 6.91 3.53 4.82
N ARG A 10 8.13 4.03 4.67
CA ARG A 10 8.73 5.00 5.59
C ARG A 10 9.42 6.12 4.81
N VAL A 11 9.27 7.35 5.28
CA VAL A 11 10.14 8.47 4.91
C VAL A 11 10.92 8.88 6.16
N VAL A 12 12.23 8.65 6.14
CA VAL A 12 13.16 8.91 7.25
C VAL A 12 14.46 9.44 6.64
N ASP A 13 15.06 10.47 7.26
CA ASP A 13 16.30 11.12 6.79
C ASP A 13 16.26 11.53 5.31
N ASN A 14 15.09 12.03 4.89
CA ASN A 14 14.74 12.40 3.52
C ASN A 14 14.83 11.27 2.47
N LYS A 15 14.77 10.00 2.91
CA LYS A 15 14.79 8.82 2.03
C LYS A 15 13.50 8.03 2.14
N LEU A 16 13.03 7.50 1.00
CA LEU A 16 11.93 6.56 0.94
C LEU A 16 12.46 5.15 1.20
N TRP A 17 11.83 4.45 2.13
CA TRP A 17 12.05 3.03 2.38
C TRP A 17 10.75 2.27 2.17
N ILE A 18 10.84 1.13 1.51
CA ILE A 18 9.73 0.18 1.34
C ILE A 18 9.98 -1.06 2.19
N LEU A 19 8.92 -1.69 2.69
CA LEU A 19 8.99 -3.04 3.25
C LEU A 19 9.02 -4.07 2.10
N ASP A 20 9.99 -4.99 2.12
CA ASP A 20 10.09 -6.04 1.09
C ASP A 20 9.00 -7.11 1.30
N GLN A 21 7.89 -6.96 0.59
CA GLN A 21 6.79 -7.94 0.63
C GLN A 21 7.18 -9.28 0.01
N GLN A 22 8.28 -9.39 -0.75
CA GLN A 22 8.81 -10.69 -1.17
C GLN A 22 9.60 -11.42 -0.09
N ALA A 23 10.03 -10.74 0.97
CA ALA A 23 10.75 -11.34 2.09
C ALA A 23 9.81 -11.86 3.20
N LEU A 24 8.57 -11.34 3.25
CA LEU A 24 7.53 -11.77 4.18
C LEU A 24 6.96 -13.17 3.84
N PRO A 25 6.59 -13.98 4.86
CA PRO A 25 6.64 -13.66 6.30
C PRO A 25 8.01 -13.91 6.97
N GLN A 26 8.99 -14.50 6.28
CA GLN A 26 10.25 -14.97 6.90
C GLN A 26 11.18 -13.85 7.37
N GLN A 27 11.20 -12.70 6.68
CA GLN A 27 12.06 -11.56 7.02
C GLN A 27 11.35 -10.22 6.81
N LYS A 28 11.53 -9.27 7.74
CA LYS A 28 10.91 -7.93 7.73
C LYS A 28 11.91 -6.87 7.26
N ASN A 29 12.37 -7.00 6.01
CA ASN A 29 13.46 -6.20 5.44
C ASN A 29 12.96 -4.85 4.90
N TRP A 30 13.63 -3.76 5.26
CA TRP A 30 13.37 -2.43 4.68
C TRP A 30 14.41 -2.11 3.61
N LEU A 31 13.96 -1.75 2.41
CA LEU A 31 14.80 -1.46 1.25
C LEU A 31 14.69 0.02 0.88
N PRO A 32 15.80 0.71 0.57
CA PRO A 32 15.78 2.09 0.12
C PRO A 32 15.26 2.16 -1.32
N ALA A 33 14.45 3.18 -1.60
CA ALA A 33 13.95 3.52 -2.92
C ALA A 33 14.40 4.95 -3.25
N ASP A 34 15.72 5.15 -3.32
CA ASP A 34 16.36 6.49 -3.40
C ASP A 34 16.20 7.18 -4.77
N ASN A 35 15.81 6.45 -5.81
CA ASN A 35 15.63 6.99 -7.16
C ASN A 35 14.58 6.20 -7.97
N THR A 36 14.23 6.72 -9.15
CA THR A 36 13.21 6.16 -10.03
C THR A 36 13.50 4.73 -10.46
N GLU A 37 14.75 4.41 -10.84
CA GLU A 37 15.15 3.06 -11.25
C GLU A 37 14.95 2.04 -10.13
N ALA A 38 15.40 2.38 -8.91
CA ALA A 38 15.23 1.54 -7.73
C ALA A 38 13.75 1.26 -7.44
N LEU A 39 12.90 2.29 -7.43
CA LEU A 39 11.47 2.10 -7.18
C LEU A 39 10.77 1.30 -8.30
N VAL A 40 11.10 1.55 -9.57
CA VAL A 40 10.58 0.75 -10.70
C VAL A 40 11.00 -0.72 -10.55
N GLY A 41 12.27 -1.00 -10.24
CA GLY A 41 12.77 -2.34 -9.98
C GLY A 41 12.06 -3.02 -8.80
N HIS A 42 11.73 -2.29 -7.74
CA HIS A 42 10.92 -2.81 -6.63
C HIS A 42 9.46 -3.08 -7.01
N ILE A 43 8.85 -2.23 -7.85
CA ILE A 43 7.48 -2.42 -8.36
C ILE A 43 7.40 -3.64 -9.28
N HIS A 44 8.35 -3.79 -10.21
CA HIS A 44 8.42 -4.93 -11.14
C HIS A 44 8.72 -6.24 -10.43
N ALA A 45 9.63 -6.24 -9.46
CA ALA A 45 9.90 -7.39 -8.61
C ALA A 45 8.77 -7.67 -7.60
N LEU A 46 7.71 -6.86 -7.52
CA LEU A 46 6.60 -6.99 -6.57
C LEU A 46 7.02 -6.90 -5.08
N ARG A 47 8.17 -6.26 -4.79
CA ARG A 47 8.59 -5.94 -3.41
C ARG A 47 7.66 -4.91 -2.78
N VAL A 48 7.18 -3.97 -3.58
CA VAL A 48 6.10 -3.04 -3.24
C VAL A 48 4.87 -3.37 -4.10
N ARG A 49 3.76 -3.73 -3.47
CA ARG A 49 2.52 -4.12 -4.16
C ARG A 49 1.26 -3.76 -3.38
N GLY A 50 0.11 -3.87 -4.04
CA GLY A 50 -1.13 -3.20 -3.66
C GLY A 50 -1.33 -1.96 -4.53
N ALA A 51 -2.49 -1.83 -5.17
CA ALA A 51 -2.71 -0.76 -6.15
C ALA A 51 -2.56 0.64 -5.53
N PRO A 52 -3.12 0.93 -4.33
CA PRO A 52 -2.88 2.21 -3.66
C PRO A 52 -1.40 2.42 -3.30
N LEU A 53 -0.75 1.43 -2.66
CA LEU A 53 0.63 1.56 -2.21
C LEU A 53 1.62 1.92 -3.33
N ILE A 54 1.45 1.32 -4.52
CA ILE A 54 2.31 1.61 -5.68
C ILE A 54 2.21 3.10 -6.07
N GLY A 55 1.00 3.64 -6.12
CA GLY A 55 0.77 5.05 -6.41
C GLY A 55 1.33 5.98 -5.34
N LEU A 56 1.17 5.63 -4.06
CA LEU A 56 1.70 6.43 -2.94
C LEU A 56 3.23 6.43 -2.91
N SER A 57 3.86 5.28 -3.19
CA SER A 57 5.32 5.16 -3.27
C SER A 57 5.90 6.06 -4.36
N ALA A 58 5.27 6.08 -5.54
CA ALA A 58 5.69 6.92 -6.66
C ALA A 58 5.53 8.42 -6.35
N SER A 59 4.43 8.82 -5.71
CA SER A 59 4.23 10.21 -5.25
C SER A 59 5.26 10.64 -4.20
N LEU A 60 5.50 9.83 -3.17
CA LEU A 60 6.49 10.15 -2.13
C LEU A 60 7.90 10.27 -2.73
N LEU A 61 8.28 9.38 -3.65
CA LEU A 61 9.56 9.49 -4.33
C LEU A 61 9.68 10.79 -5.14
N LEU A 62 8.71 11.13 -5.98
CA LEU A 62 8.76 12.37 -6.79
C LEU A 62 8.93 13.62 -5.93
N ALA A 63 8.24 13.67 -4.79
CA ALA A 63 8.35 14.77 -3.85
C ALA A 63 9.73 14.84 -3.18
N LEU A 64 10.31 13.71 -2.77
CA LEU A 64 11.68 13.65 -2.25
C LEU A 64 12.73 14.04 -3.30
N LEU A 65 12.57 13.60 -4.55
CA LEU A 65 13.44 14.00 -5.67
C LEU A 65 13.39 15.52 -5.91
N ALA A 66 12.21 16.13 -5.79
CA ALA A 66 12.05 17.59 -5.91
C ALA A 66 12.71 18.34 -4.73
N GLU A 67 12.60 17.82 -3.52
CA GLU A 67 13.25 18.37 -2.32
C GLU A 67 14.79 18.22 -2.37
N HIS A 68 15.30 17.17 -3.01
CA HIS A 68 16.71 17.02 -3.36
C HIS A 68 17.18 17.92 -4.51
N GLY A 69 16.32 18.81 -5.02
CA GLY A 69 16.68 19.83 -6.01
C GLY A 69 16.68 19.35 -7.47
N MET A 70 16.02 18.24 -7.80
CA MET A 70 15.83 17.88 -9.22
C MET A 70 15.03 18.95 -9.97
N THR A 71 15.44 19.23 -11.20
CA THR A 71 14.76 20.21 -12.05
C THR A 71 13.37 19.74 -12.44
N ARG A 72 12.47 20.69 -12.76
CA ARG A 72 11.11 20.40 -13.20
C ARG A 72 11.05 19.42 -14.38
N ASP A 73 11.97 19.56 -15.35
CA ASP A 73 12.02 18.69 -16.53
C ASP A 73 12.45 17.26 -16.17
N ALA A 74 13.45 17.12 -15.28
CA ALA A 74 13.91 15.82 -14.81
C ALA A 74 12.84 15.12 -13.93
N LEU A 75 12.07 15.88 -13.15
CA LEU A 75 10.90 15.37 -12.43
C LEU A 75 9.76 14.95 -13.38
N GLY A 76 9.56 15.66 -14.49
CA GLY A 76 8.63 15.27 -15.54
C GLY A 76 9.00 13.91 -16.15
N GLN A 77 10.28 13.73 -16.50
CA GLN A 77 10.80 12.44 -16.98
C GLN A 77 10.65 11.33 -15.93
N ALA A 78 10.99 11.61 -14.66
CA ALA A 78 10.81 10.66 -13.57
C ALA A 78 9.33 10.25 -13.38
N LEU A 79 8.40 11.19 -13.53
CA LEU A 79 6.96 10.94 -13.44
C LEU A 79 6.47 10.02 -14.56
N ASP A 80 6.88 10.27 -15.81
CA ASP A 80 6.49 9.44 -16.95
C ASP A 80 7.07 8.02 -16.84
N VAL A 81 8.33 7.86 -16.38
CA VAL A 81 8.93 6.55 -16.11
C VAL A 81 8.21 5.81 -14.98
N LEU A 82 7.89 6.49 -13.86
CA LEU A 82 7.11 5.89 -12.77
C LEU A 82 5.71 5.48 -13.23
N ARG A 83 5.06 6.28 -14.08
CA ARG A 83 3.74 5.95 -14.66
C ARG A 83 3.79 4.70 -15.54
N ALA A 84 4.86 4.55 -16.32
CA ALA A 84 5.09 3.39 -17.19
C ALA A 84 5.40 2.10 -16.41
N ALA A 85 5.75 2.17 -15.12
CA ALA A 85 6.12 1.00 -14.32
C ALA A 85 5.03 -0.09 -14.31
N ARG A 86 3.76 0.30 -14.15
CA ARG A 86 2.60 -0.63 -14.22
C ARG A 86 1.38 0.07 -14.85
N PRO A 87 1.24 0.06 -16.20
CA PRO A 87 0.23 0.84 -16.91
C PRO A 87 -1.23 0.36 -16.74
N THR A 88 -1.47 -0.69 -15.94
CA THR A 88 -2.83 -1.14 -15.56
C THR A 88 -3.22 -0.73 -14.14
N ALA A 89 -2.32 -0.12 -13.37
CA ALA A 89 -2.59 0.32 -12.00
C ALA A 89 -3.27 1.71 -11.99
N VAL A 90 -4.60 1.75 -12.01
CA VAL A 90 -5.38 3.00 -12.05
C VAL A 90 -5.04 3.94 -10.88
N ASN A 91 -4.79 3.43 -9.66
CA ASN A 91 -4.33 4.24 -8.53
C ASN A 91 -2.99 4.94 -8.80
N LEU A 92 -2.04 4.28 -9.47
CA LEU A 92 -0.77 4.89 -9.86
C LEU A 92 -0.99 6.02 -10.87
N MET A 93 -1.87 5.82 -11.85
CA MET A 93 -2.24 6.86 -12.82
C MET A 93 -2.87 8.07 -12.14
N ASN A 94 -3.92 7.86 -11.34
CA ASN A 94 -4.63 8.93 -10.64
C ASN A 94 -3.72 9.75 -9.71
N ASN A 95 -2.84 9.07 -8.97
CA ASN A 95 -1.86 9.74 -8.11
C ASN A 95 -0.88 10.57 -8.92
N LEU A 96 -0.30 10.01 -10.00
CA LEU A 96 0.68 10.72 -10.83
C LEU A 96 0.05 11.84 -11.67
N ASP A 97 -1.23 11.76 -12.03
CA ASP A 97 -1.96 12.87 -12.66
C ASP A 97 -2.11 14.06 -11.71
N ARG A 98 -2.32 13.82 -10.42
CA ARG A 98 -2.31 14.86 -9.38
C ARG A 98 -0.90 15.40 -9.13
N MET A 99 0.12 14.54 -9.07
CA MET A 99 1.53 14.99 -8.98
C MET A 99 1.92 15.86 -10.20
N LYS A 100 1.40 15.55 -11.39
CA LYS A 100 1.63 16.34 -12.61
C LYS A 100 1.03 17.75 -12.52
N GLN A 101 -0.10 17.91 -11.81
CA GLN A 101 -0.69 19.23 -11.52
C GLN A 101 0.10 20.01 -10.46
N ALA A 102 0.70 19.34 -9.48
CA ALA A 102 1.62 19.96 -8.52
C ALA A 102 2.93 20.41 -9.20
N LEU A 103 3.44 19.65 -10.17
CA LEU A 103 4.67 19.95 -10.90
C LEU A 103 4.61 21.26 -11.74
N THR A 104 3.41 21.73 -12.12
CA THR A 104 3.26 22.99 -12.87
C THR A 104 3.36 24.24 -11.98
N GLN A 105 3.21 24.11 -10.67
CA GLN A 105 3.19 25.24 -9.73
C GLN A 105 4.54 25.96 -9.69
N PRO A 106 4.60 27.29 -9.48
CA PRO A 106 5.85 28.04 -9.39
C PRO A 106 6.83 27.43 -8.38
N ASP A 107 6.37 27.20 -7.14
CA ASP A 107 7.05 26.39 -6.13
C ASP A 107 6.59 24.92 -6.24
N PHE A 108 7.10 24.24 -7.27
CA PHE A 108 6.74 22.84 -7.53
C PHE A 108 7.25 21.90 -6.43
N ALA A 109 8.38 22.20 -5.77
CA ALA A 109 8.94 21.34 -4.74
C ALA A 109 8.03 21.30 -3.50
N ALA A 110 7.59 22.45 -2.99
CA ALA A 110 6.62 22.50 -1.90
C ALA A 110 5.26 21.89 -2.30
N ALA A 111 4.79 22.17 -3.53
CA ALA A 111 3.53 21.62 -4.04
C ALA A 111 3.54 20.09 -4.13
N LEU A 112 4.62 19.48 -4.65
CA LEU A 112 4.78 18.02 -4.72
C LEU A 112 4.86 17.41 -3.31
N GLY A 113 5.60 18.04 -2.40
CA GLY A 113 5.68 17.63 -0.99
C GLY A 113 4.31 17.59 -0.31
N ALA A 114 3.54 18.68 -0.42
CA ALA A 114 2.19 18.76 0.12
C ALA A 114 1.24 17.75 -0.52
N GLU A 115 1.28 17.58 -1.84
CA GLU A 115 0.37 16.68 -2.56
C GLU A 115 0.66 15.19 -2.27
N ALA A 116 1.93 14.79 -2.16
CA ALA A 116 2.30 13.43 -1.80
C ALA A 116 1.84 13.07 -0.38
N LEU A 117 1.99 13.99 0.59
CA LEU A 117 1.49 13.80 1.96
C LEU A 117 -0.04 13.77 2.01
N ARG A 118 -0.71 14.64 1.23
CA ARG A 118 -2.18 14.65 1.10
C ARG A 118 -2.71 13.33 0.55
N LEU A 119 -2.08 12.79 -0.51
CA LEU A 119 -2.44 11.49 -1.08
C LEU A 119 -2.35 10.35 -0.04
N VAL A 120 -1.30 10.34 0.79
CA VAL A 120 -1.16 9.35 1.87
C VAL A 120 -2.26 9.50 2.94
N GLN A 121 -2.59 10.74 3.31
CA GLN A 121 -3.64 11.00 4.30
C GLN A 121 -5.03 10.65 3.79
N GLU A 122 -5.34 10.96 2.54
CA GLU A 122 -6.61 10.59 1.89
C GLU A 122 -6.79 9.06 1.79
N ASP A 123 -5.73 8.32 1.49
CA ASP A 123 -5.76 6.85 1.45
C ASP A 123 -6.00 6.25 2.85
N ARG A 124 -5.37 6.80 3.90
CA ARG A 124 -5.65 6.41 5.30
C ARG A 124 -7.11 6.63 5.67
N GLU A 125 -7.64 7.82 5.42
CA GLU A 125 -9.04 8.15 5.71
C GLU A 125 -10.02 7.33 4.88
N LEU A 126 -9.66 6.98 3.63
CA LEU A 126 -10.46 6.09 2.81
C LEU A 126 -10.48 4.67 3.37
N CYS A 127 -9.34 4.13 3.80
CA CYS A 127 -9.26 2.84 4.50
C CYS A 127 -10.14 2.84 5.76
N GLU A 128 -10.03 3.89 6.60
CA GLU A 128 -10.84 4.05 7.82
C GLU A 128 -12.35 4.15 7.57
N ARG A 129 -12.76 4.80 6.47
CA ARG A 129 -14.18 4.86 6.06
C ARG A 129 -14.67 3.52 5.54
N ILE A 130 -13.86 2.81 4.76
CA ILE A 130 -14.16 1.46 4.26
C ILE A 130 -14.27 0.47 5.42
N ALA A 131 -13.31 0.45 6.35
CA ALA A 131 -13.27 -0.44 7.50
C ALA A 131 -14.54 -0.30 8.36
N ARG A 132 -14.91 0.95 8.68
CA ARG A 132 -16.12 1.28 9.47
C ARG A 132 -17.41 0.86 8.76
N ALA A 133 -17.62 1.31 7.53
CA ALA A 133 -18.85 1.02 6.78
C ALA A 133 -19.00 -0.49 6.49
N GLY A 134 -17.88 -1.21 6.27
CA GLY A 134 -17.92 -2.65 6.08
C GLY A 134 -18.12 -3.43 7.39
N SER A 135 -17.60 -2.97 8.53
CA SER A 135 -17.77 -3.69 9.81
C SER A 135 -19.21 -3.67 10.31
N GLU A 136 -20.01 -2.68 9.91
CA GLU A 136 -21.47 -2.62 10.13
C GLU A 136 -22.23 -3.78 9.46
N LEU A 137 -21.69 -4.35 8.38
CA LEU A 137 -22.28 -5.49 7.66
C LEU A 137 -21.91 -6.86 8.26
N VAL A 138 -20.98 -6.91 9.22
CA VAL A 138 -20.52 -8.16 9.85
C VAL A 138 -21.35 -8.47 11.09
N ALA A 139 -22.05 -9.60 11.08
CA ALA A 139 -22.85 -10.06 12.22
C ALA A 139 -21.97 -10.74 13.29
N PRO A 140 -22.35 -10.74 14.58
CA PRO A 140 -21.65 -11.50 15.62
C PRO A 140 -21.55 -13.00 15.31
N GLY A 141 -20.36 -13.59 15.50
CA GLY A 141 -20.10 -15.00 15.19
C GLY A 141 -19.78 -15.27 13.71
N SER A 142 -19.62 -14.23 12.89
CA SER A 142 -19.35 -14.38 11.45
C SER A 142 -18.04 -15.11 11.16
N ARG A 143 -18.07 -15.99 10.15
CA ARG A 143 -16.89 -16.62 9.56
C ARG A 143 -16.70 -16.04 8.16
N LEU A 144 -15.58 -15.35 7.93
CA LEU A 144 -15.34 -14.58 6.71
C LEU A 144 -14.34 -15.30 5.80
N LEU A 145 -14.47 -15.18 4.49
CA LEU A 145 -13.47 -15.62 3.51
C LEU A 145 -12.79 -14.40 2.91
N THR A 146 -11.47 -14.45 2.71
CA THR A 146 -10.71 -13.40 2.04
C THR A 146 -9.69 -13.97 1.05
N HIS A 147 -9.43 -13.20 -0.01
CA HIS A 147 -8.58 -13.60 -1.13
C HIS A 147 -7.54 -12.51 -1.43
N CYS A 148 -6.34 -12.92 -1.84
CA CYS A 148 -5.18 -12.05 -2.01
C CYS A 148 -4.80 -11.33 -0.70
N ASN A 149 -4.07 -10.22 -0.79
CA ASN A 149 -3.83 -9.31 0.33
C ASN A 149 -4.31 -7.89 0.04
N THR A 150 -5.08 -7.35 0.99
CA THR A 150 -5.77 -6.06 1.00
C THR A 150 -5.58 -5.29 2.33
N GLY A 151 -4.64 -5.70 3.18
CA GLY A 151 -4.33 -5.04 4.45
C GLY A 151 -3.50 -3.76 4.34
N GLY A 152 -2.98 -3.32 5.48
CA GLY A 152 -2.08 -2.18 5.57
C GLY A 152 -0.75 -2.40 4.85
N LEU A 153 -0.38 -3.65 4.51
CA LEU A 153 0.73 -3.88 3.57
C LEU A 153 0.42 -3.41 2.14
N ALA A 154 -0.85 -3.21 1.77
CA ALA A 154 -1.30 -2.84 0.42
C ALA A 154 -1.77 -1.37 0.29
N THR A 155 -1.79 -0.62 1.40
CA THR A 155 -2.29 0.76 1.52
C THR A 155 -1.41 1.58 2.47
N ALA A 156 -1.74 2.84 2.75
CA ALA A 156 -1.14 3.63 3.83
C ALA A 156 -1.93 3.63 5.14
N GLY A 157 -3.20 3.22 5.12
CA GLY A 157 -4.04 2.99 6.30
C GLY A 157 -4.13 1.52 6.71
N VAL A 158 -5.23 1.15 7.37
CA VAL A 158 -5.55 -0.21 7.86
C VAL A 158 -5.87 -1.24 6.77
N GLY A 159 -5.80 -0.87 5.49
CA GLY A 159 -6.25 -1.69 4.37
C GLY A 159 -7.73 -1.50 4.04
N THR A 160 -8.21 -2.27 3.07
CA THR A 160 -9.61 -2.24 2.62
C THR A 160 -10.41 -3.41 3.22
N ALA A 161 -10.45 -4.57 2.57
CA ALA A 161 -11.20 -5.72 3.08
C ALA A 161 -10.57 -6.29 4.36
N LEU A 162 -9.24 -6.29 4.50
CA LEU A 162 -8.60 -6.67 5.76
C LEU A 162 -8.85 -5.63 6.87
N GLY A 163 -8.98 -4.34 6.53
CA GLY A 163 -9.37 -3.30 7.48
C GLY A 163 -10.77 -3.52 8.04
N VAL A 164 -11.73 -3.92 7.19
CA VAL A 164 -13.08 -4.36 7.61
C VAL A 164 -13.01 -5.57 8.53
N ILE A 165 -12.21 -6.59 8.19
CA ILE A 165 -12.03 -7.80 8.98
C ILE A 165 -11.44 -7.48 10.36
N ALA A 166 -10.36 -6.71 10.41
CA ALA A 166 -9.71 -6.29 11.65
C ALA A 166 -10.67 -5.48 12.53
N ARG A 167 -11.38 -4.51 11.94
CA ARG A 167 -12.34 -3.68 12.66
C ARG A 167 -13.51 -4.49 13.23
N ALA A 168 -14.06 -5.42 12.44
CA ALA A 168 -15.12 -6.30 12.92
C ALA A 168 -14.62 -7.29 13.99
N HIS A 169 -13.33 -7.65 13.99
CA HIS A 169 -12.71 -8.44 15.05
C HIS A 169 -12.54 -7.65 16.36
N GLU A 170 -12.06 -6.39 16.29
CA GLU A 170 -12.05 -5.46 17.45
C GLU A 170 -13.42 -5.32 18.10
N GLU A 171 -14.48 -5.33 17.29
CA GLU A 171 -15.88 -5.26 17.71
C GLU A 171 -16.46 -6.62 18.18
N GLY A 172 -15.63 -7.67 18.27
CA GLY A 172 -16.01 -9.00 18.75
C GLY A 172 -16.90 -9.80 17.80
N LYS A 173 -17.04 -9.38 16.54
CA LYS A 173 -17.98 -9.99 15.58
C LYS A 173 -17.41 -11.19 14.81
N VAL A 174 -16.09 -11.21 14.59
CA VAL A 174 -15.41 -12.22 13.76
C VAL A 174 -15.02 -13.44 14.59
N ALA A 175 -15.57 -14.60 14.25
CA ALA A 175 -15.22 -15.88 14.86
C ALA A 175 -14.00 -16.55 14.20
N ASN A 176 -13.87 -16.44 12.88
CA ASN A 176 -12.72 -16.95 12.12
C ASN A 176 -12.64 -16.29 10.73
N VAL A 177 -11.44 -16.19 10.18
CA VAL A 177 -11.18 -15.78 8.79
C VAL A 177 -10.55 -16.95 8.02
N TRP A 178 -11.20 -17.44 6.97
CA TRP A 178 -10.55 -18.26 5.97
C TRP A 178 -9.73 -17.38 5.03
N VAL A 179 -8.49 -17.77 4.78
CA VAL A 179 -7.56 -17.05 3.91
C VAL A 179 -7.17 -17.98 2.78
N ASP A 180 -7.55 -17.63 1.56
CA ASP A 180 -7.07 -18.32 0.35
C ASP A 180 -5.57 -18.07 0.18
N GLU A 181 -4.76 -19.10 -0.05
CA GLU A 181 -3.31 -18.96 -0.18
C GLU A 181 -2.92 -17.94 -1.28
N THR A 182 -3.72 -17.83 -2.33
CA THR A 182 -3.60 -16.94 -3.50
C THR A 182 -2.41 -17.30 -4.39
N ARG A 183 -2.49 -18.39 -5.15
CA ARG A 183 -1.48 -18.76 -6.14
C ARG A 183 -1.41 -17.74 -7.31
N PRO A 184 -0.25 -17.60 -7.98
CA PRO A 184 1.01 -18.30 -7.72
C PRO A 184 1.91 -17.60 -6.69
N LEU A 185 1.64 -16.33 -6.34
CA LEU A 185 2.52 -15.49 -5.52
C LEU A 185 2.36 -15.71 -4.01
N LEU A 186 1.29 -16.39 -3.61
CA LEU A 186 0.92 -16.74 -2.25
C LEU A 186 0.61 -15.52 -1.36
N GLN A 187 -0.05 -14.49 -1.89
CA GLN A 187 -0.28 -13.25 -1.13
C GLN A 187 -1.12 -13.47 0.13
N GLY A 188 -2.14 -14.33 0.07
CA GLY A 188 -2.95 -14.64 1.24
C GLY A 188 -2.15 -15.45 2.28
N GLY A 189 -1.49 -16.53 1.83
CA GLY A 189 -0.69 -17.40 2.70
C GLY A 189 0.54 -16.74 3.31
N ARG A 190 1.08 -15.67 2.69
CA ARG A 190 2.31 -15.01 3.13
C ARG A 190 2.11 -13.64 3.76
N LEU A 191 1.18 -12.84 3.23
CA LEU A 191 1.00 -11.44 3.63
C LEU A 191 -0.25 -11.28 4.47
N THR A 192 -1.40 -11.80 4.01
CA THR A 192 -2.67 -11.69 4.75
C THR A 192 -2.62 -12.49 6.04
N ALA A 193 -2.16 -13.74 6.00
CA ALA A 193 -1.94 -14.55 7.20
C ALA A 193 -0.95 -13.90 8.18
N TRP A 194 0.08 -13.22 7.67
CA TRP A 194 1.04 -12.48 8.51
C TRP A 194 0.39 -11.25 9.16
N GLU A 195 -0.35 -10.43 8.41
CA GLU A 195 -1.06 -9.27 8.96
C GLU A 195 -2.14 -9.67 9.98
N LEU A 196 -2.92 -10.73 9.71
CA LEU A 196 -3.91 -11.24 10.65
C LEU A 196 -3.25 -11.79 11.92
N GLY A 197 -2.06 -12.40 11.81
CA GLY A 197 -1.24 -12.83 12.94
C GLY A 197 -0.75 -11.66 13.81
N GLU A 198 -0.18 -10.61 13.20
CA GLU A 198 0.25 -9.39 13.91
C GLU A 198 -0.94 -8.66 14.58
N LEU A 199 -2.15 -8.79 14.01
CA LEU A 199 -3.40 -8.22 14.53
C LEU A 199 -4.18 -9.15 15.48
N ALA A 200 -3.65 -10.35 15.77
CA ALA A 200 -4.27 -11.39 16.60
C ALA A 200 -5.68 -11.86 16.17
N VAL A 201 -6.05 -11.64 14.90
CA VAL A 201 -7.34 -12.08 14.34
C VAL A 201 -7.31 -13.60 14.11
N PRO A 202 -8.31 -14.38 14.55
CA PRO A 202 -8.34 -15.82 14.32
C PRO A 202 -8.50 -16.13 12.83
N TYR A 203 -7.57 -16.89 12.26
CA TYR A 203 -7.59 -17.26 10.85
C TYR A 203 -7.19 -18.72 10.58
N GLN A 204 -7.62 -19.23 9.43
CA GLN A 204 -7.23 -20.52 8.88
C GLN A 204 -6.84 -20.35 7.42
N LEU A 205 -5.59 -20.70 7.09
CA LEU A 205 -5.09 -20.75 5.72
C LEU A 205 -5.68 -21.97 4.99
N ILE A 206 -6.17 -21.77 3.77
CA ILE A 206 -6.69 -22.80 2.88
C ILE A 206 -6.07 -22.65 1.47
N THR A 207 -6.02 -23.73 0.68
CA THR A 207 -5.65 -23.62 -0.74
C THR A 207 -6.81 -23.05 -1.55
N ASP A 208 -6.54 -22.29 -2.60
CA ASP A 208 -7.56 -21.59 -3.41
C ASP A 208 -8.75 -22.48 -3.86
N SER A 209 -8.50 -23.78 -4.12
CA SER A 209 -9.53 -24.75 -4.52
C SER A 209 -10.47 -25.22 -3.41
N MET A 210 -10.18 -24.91 -2.14
CA MET A 210 -11.04 -25.26 -0.99
C MET A 210 -12.17 -24.26 -0.77
N ALA A 211 -12.12 -23.06 -1.39
CA ALA A 211 -13.09 -21.98 -1.17
C ALA A 211 -14.56 -22.35 -1.48
N ALA A 212 -14.80 -23.42 -2.23
CA ALA A 212 -16.13 -23.90 -2.64
C ALA A 212 -16.51 -25.28 -2.06
N SER A 213 -15.72 -25.83 -1.12
CA SER A 213 -15.86 -27.20 -0.59
C SER A 213 -16.40 -27.28 0.84
#